data_AF-A0A1D3JVX0-F1
#
_entry.id   AF-A0A1D3JVX0-F1
#
_cell.length_a   1.000
_cell.length_b   1.000
_cell.length_c   1.000
_cell.angle_alpha   90.00
_cell.angle_beta   90.00
_cell.angle_gamma   90.00
#
_symmetry.space_group_name_H-M   'P 1'
#
loop_
_entity.id
_entity.type
_entity.pdbx_description
1 polymer ?
#
loop_
_entity_poly.entity_id
_entity_poly.type
_entity_poly.pdbx_seq_one_letter_code
_entity_poly.pdbx_strand_id
1 'polypeptide(L)' 'MHLKDQGFKFCISPDKQRSRWIHPVEKNHGHQDWIDVTEWPSEKMVAFLMPKSAQQELFAA' A
#
# COMPACT_ATOMS: atom_id res chain seq x y z
N MET A 1 -8.32 10.20 17.26
CA MET A 1 -9.08 9.52 16.19
C MET A 1 -8.11 9.12 15.09
N HIS A 2 -7.95 7.83 14.82
CA HIS A 2 -7.15 7.38 13.67
C HIS A 2 -8.07 7.13 12.46
N LEU A 3 -7.55 7.32 11.25
CA LEU A 3 -8.30 7.09 10.00
C LEU A 3 -8.71 5.61 9.88
N LYS A 4 -7.89 4.70 10.40
CA LYS A 4 -8.18 3.27 10.50
C LYS A 4 -9.43 2.98 11.34
N ASP A 5 -9.59 3.66 12.48
CA ASP A 5 -10.76 3.49 13.37
C ASP A 5 -12.06 3.99 12.73
N GLN A 6 -11.94 4.86 11.73
CA GLN A 6 -13.05 5.39 10.94
C GLN A 6 -13.35 4.54 9.69
N GLY A 7 -12.68 3.39 9.55
CA GLY A 7 -12.89 2.45 8.44
C GLY A 7 -12.21 2.84 7.13
N PHE A 8 -11.33 3.86 7.13
CA PHE A 8 -10.52 4.16 5.96
C PHE A 8 -9.49 3.05 5.73
N LYS A 9 -9.19 2.81 4.46
CA LYS A 9 -8.22 1.80 4.03
C LYS A 9 -7.01 2.49 3.43
N PHE A 10 -5.82 2.15 3.91
CA PHE A 10 -4.58 2.59 3.29
C PHE A 10 -4.37 1.79 2.01
N CYS A 11 -4.49 2.47 0.87
CA CYS A 11 -4.45 1.86 -0.44
C CYS A 11 -3.28 2.42 -1.27
N ILE A 12 -2.67 1.55 -2.07
CA ILE A 12 -1.59 1.89 -3.00
C ILE A 12 -2.10 1.69 -4.43
N SER A 13 -1.80 2.63 -5.31
CA SER A 13 -2.15 2.53 -6.72
C SER A 13 -1.40 1.40 -7.42
N PRO A 14 -1.96 0.79 -8.48
CA PRO A 14 -1.31 -0.31 -9.21
C PRO A 14 0.08 0.03 -9.77
N ASP A 15 0.28 1.30 -10.14
CA ASP A 15 1.56 1.85 -10.61
C ASP A 15 2.59 2.06 -9.48
N LYS A 16 2.19 1.82 -8.22
CA LYS A 16 2.99 1.97 -7.01
C LYS A 16 3.53 3.39 -6.78
N GLN A 17 3.01 4.38 -7.51
CA GLN A 17 3.44 5.77 -7.42
C GLN A 17 2.70 6.55 -6.34
N ARG A 18 1.50 6.11 -5.96
CA ARG A 18 0.63 6.83 -5.03
C ARG A 18 0.17 5.91 -3.91
N SER A 19 0.18 6.43 -2.69
CA SER A 19 -0.40 5.79 -1.53
C SER A 19 -1.24 6.81 -0.77
N ARG A 20 -2.46 6.43 -0.36
CA ARG A 20 -3.33 7.31 0.44
C ARG A 20 -4.36 6.50 1.23
N TRP A 21 -4.86 7.10 2.29
CA TRP A 21 -6.05 6.60 2.99
C TRP A 21 -7.29 6.93 2.15
N ILE A 22 -8.04 5.90 1.77
CA ILE A 22 -9.24 6.03 0.93
C ILE A 22 -10.44 5.51 1.71
N HIS A 23 -11.55 6.25 1.66
CA HIS A 23 -12.81 5.78 2.23
C HIS A 23 -13.32 4.58 1.41
N PRO A 24 -13.85 3.50 2.02
CA PRO A 24 -14.28 2.29 1.30
C PRO A 24 -15.29 2.58 0.17
N VAL A 25 -16.15 3.59 0.34
CA VAL A 25 -17.07 4.04 -0.71
C VAL A 25 -16.32 4.68 -1.89
N GLU A 26 -15.34 5.54 -1.63
CA GLU A 26 -14.51 6.16 -2.68
C GLU A 26 -13.67 5.09 -3.41
N LYS A 27 -13.19 4.08 -2.67
CA LYS A 27 -12.49 2.94 -3.25
C LYS A 27 -13.36 2.22 -4.27
N ASN A 28 -14.59 1.89 -3.90
CA ASN A 28 -15.49 1.13 -4.78
C ASN A 28 -15.94 1.90 -6.03
N HIS A 29 -15.91 3.24 -6.00
CA HIS A 29 -16.39 4.06 -7.13
C HIS A 29 -15.26 4.56 -8.06
N GLY A 30 -14.02 4.70 -7.59
CA GLY A 30 -12.94 5.29 -8.41
C GLY A 30 -11.56 4.65 -8.27
N HIS A 31 -11.39 3.72 -7.34
CA HIS A 31 -10.08 3.13 -7.01
C HIS A 31 -10.18 1.63 -6.73
N GLN A 32 -11.04 0.91 -7.46
CA GLN A 32 -11.23 -0.53 -7.26
C GLN A 32 -9.92 -1.31 -7.44
N ASP A 33 -9.10 -0.87 -8.38
CA ASP A 33 -7.82 -1.49 -8.70
C ASP A 33 -6.74 -1.18 -7.65
N TRP A 34 -7.00 -0.25 -6.72
CA TRP A 34 -6.02 0.08 -5.69
C TRP A 34 -5.93 -1.01 -4.64
N ILE A 35 -4.70 -1.35 -4.30
CA ILE A 35 -4.37 -2.47 -3.45
C ILE A 35 -4.48 -2.01 -2.01
N ASP A 36 -5.37 -2.68 -1.25
CA ASP A 36 -5.50 -2.44 0.19
C ASP A 36 -4.32 -3.08 0.92
N VAL A 37 -3.52 -2.24 1.55
CA VAL A 37 -2.32 -2.62 2.30
C VAL A 37 -2.45 -2.29 3.78
N THR A 38 -3.65 -1.94 4.27
CA THR A 38 -3.90 -1.45 5.63
C THR A 38 -3.40 -2.42 6.70
N GLU A 39 -3.59 -3.73 6.48
CA GLU A 39 -3.19 -4.80 7.39
C GLU A 39 -1.93 -5.55 6.92
N TRP A 40 -1.21 -5.00 5.94
CA TRP A 40 -0.01 -5.68 5.46
C TRP A 40 1.14 -5.54 6.45
N PRO A 41 1.88 -6.62 6.73
CA PRO A 41 3.14 -6.51 7.44
C PRO A 41 4.15 -5.72 6.59
N SER A 42 5.03 -4.96 7.26
CA SER A 42 5.99 -4.08 6.60
C SER A 42 6.84 -4.80 5.54
N GLU A 43 7.26 -6.03 5.81
CA GLU A 43 8.04 -6.87 4.88
C GLU A 43 7.31 -7.10 3.55
N LYS A 44 6.00 -7.37 3.61
CA LYS A 44 5.16 -7.56 2.42
C LYS A 44 4.99 -6.25 1.66
N MET A 45 4.86 -5.13 2.37
CA MET A 45 4.78 -3.81 1.75
C MET A 45 6.09 -3.44 1.03
N VAL A 46 7.24 -3.71 1.66
CA VAL A 46 8.57 -3.49 1.07
C VAL A 46 8.74 -4.37 -0.18
N ALA A 47 8.45 -5.67 -0.09
CA ALA A 47 8.55 -6.58 -1.25
C ALA A 47 7.61 -6.17 -2.39
N PHE A 48 6.47 -5.55 -2.07
CA PHE A 48 5.54 -5.04 -3.07
C PHE A 48 6.04 -3.75 -3.72
N LEU A 49 6.63 -2.83 -2.97
CA LEU A 49 7.11 -1.55 -3.46
C LEU A 49 8.46 -1.63 -4.17
N MET A 50 9.34 -2.56 -3.77
CA MET A 50 10.66 -2.71 -4.35
C MET A 50 10.63 -3.59 -5.61
N PRO A 51 11.19 -3.15 -6.76
CA PRO A 51 11.50 -4.04 -7.85
C PRO A 51 12.58 -5.05 -7.41
N LYS A 52 12.48 -6.31 -7.86
CA LYS A 52 13.29 -7.48 -7.43
C LYS A 52 14.82 -7.28 -7.44
N SER A 53 15.34 -6.24 -8.07
CA SER A 53 16.77 -5.95 -8.17
C SER A 53 17.38 -5.23 -6.96
N ALA A 54 16.60 -4.58 -6.09
CA ALA A 54 17.15 -3.66 -5.08
C ALA A 54 17.30 -4.23 -3.65
N GLN A 55 16.77 -5.42 -3.35
CA GLN A 55 16.93 -6.03 -2.01
C GLN A 55 18.27 -6.73 -1.79
N GLN A 56 18.97 -7.16 -2.85
CA GLN A 56 20.24 -7.89 -2.71
C GLN A 56 21.44 -6.97 -2.39
N GLU A 57 21.35 -5.67 -2.68
CA GLU A 57 22.46 -4.74 -2.44
C GLU A 57 22.39 -4.04 -1.07
N LEU A 58 21.23 -4.01 -0.41
CA LEU A 58 21.04 -3.33 0.88
C LEU A 58 21.57 -4.11 2.09
N PHE A 59 21.90 -5.40 1.94
CA PHE A 59 22.41 -6.27 3.01
C PHE A 59 23.81 -6.85 2.71
N ALA A 60 24.51 -6.34 1.70
CA ALA A 60 25.82 -6.83 1.25
C ALA A 60 27.02 -5.99 1.75
N ALA A 61 26.85 -5.14 2.77
CA ALA A 61 27.90 -4.28 3.32
C ALA A 61 28.15 -4.57 4.80
#